data_AF-A0A350V5E3-F1
#
_entry.id   AF-A0A350V5E3-F1
#
_cell.length_a   1.000
_cell.length_b   1.000
_cell.length_c   1.000
_cell.angle_alpha   90.00
_cell.angle_beta   90.00
_cell.angle_gamma   90.00
#
_symmetry.space_group_name_H-M   'P 1'
#
loop_
_entity.id
_entity.type
_entity.pdbx_description
1 polymer ?
#
loop_
_entity_poly.entity_id
_entity_poly.type
_entity_poly.pdbx_seq_one_letter_code
_entity_poly.pdbx_strand_id
1 'polypeptide(L)'
;MKTFKNLNHFLLAVLIIFSGVTFSQIKNTPVSNSKIKKQNFPQFSVAPSGGAIFPLSRDFRADFKPGGVVGLDLGLKINKEVGLYGKFNYMFMSSKKSGAPIGQYMEFSAGPRYYFTHPKLKSQVYFEGGAGAYYFNQNSYIDPIDNTVTVAQVSQTNAGINGGVGASLFLSDAVSILAKTKYHNVFTRTGSIGFMTVNAGLEFTFK
;
A
#
# COMPACT_ATOMS: atom_id res chain seq x y z
N MET A 1 -0.71 15.06 -35.08
CA MET A 1 0.61 14.68 -34.51
C MET A 1 1.30 15.83 -33.74
N LYS A 2 0.56 16.66 -32.98
CA LYS A 2 1.11 17.80 -32.19
C LYS A 2 0.93 17.66 -30.68
N THR A 3 0.18 16.66 -30.21
CA THR A 3 -0.15 16.41 -28.79
C THR A 3 0.92 15.62 -28.03
N PHE A 4 1.70 14.76 -28.70
CA PHE A 4 2.75 13.96 -28.05
C PHE A 4 4.01 14.76 -27.65
N LYS A 5 4.25 15.93 -28.25
CA LYS A 5 5.41 16.78 -27.87
C LYS A 5 5.21 17.50 -26.53
N ASN A 6 3.96 17.80 -26.16
CA ASN A 6 3.65 18.52 -24.91
C ASN A 6 3.68 17.60 -23.68
N LEU A 7 3.40 16.30 -23.86
CA LEU A 7 3.47 15.31 -22.78
C LEU A 7 4.91 15.09 -22.28
N ASN A 8 5.90 15.12 -23.19
CA ASN A 8 7.31 15.02 -22.84
C ASN A 8 7.82 16.22 -22.04
N HIS A 9 7.33 17.44 -22.34
CA HIS A 9 7.71 18.63 -21.58
C HIS A 9 7.08 18.64 -20.18
N PHE A 10 5.87 18.09 -20.03
CA PHE A 10 5.22 17.97 -18.72
C PHE A 10 5.90 16.90 -17.84
N LEU A 11 6.30 15.76 -18.41
CA LEU A 11 7.07 14.73 -17.69
C LEU A 11 8.45 15.24 -17.28
N LEU A 12 9.11 16.02 -18.14
CA LEU A 12 10.41 16.63 -17.83
C LEU A 12 10.29 17.70 -16.73
N ALA A 13 9.22 18.49 -16.73
CA ALA A 13 8.95 19.47 -15.68
C ALA A 13 8.67 18.82 -14.32
N VAL A 14 7.93 17.70 -14.29
CA VAL A 14 7.71 16.91 -13.06
C VAL A 14 9.02 16.29 -12.55
N LEU A 15 9.88 15.79 -13.44
CA LEU A 15 11.20 15.26 -13.04
C LEU A 15 12.12 16.34 -12.48
N ILE A 16 12.10 17.56 -13.03
CA ILE A 16 12.93 18.68 -12.57
C ILE A 16 12.47 19.20 -11.19
N ILE A 17 11.15 19.19 -10.93
CA ILE A 17 10.59 19.54 -9.61
C ILE A 17 10.97 18.49 -8.57
N PHE A 18 11.04 17.20 -8.92
CA PHE A 18 11.51 16.15 -8.02
C PHE A 18 13.04 16.11 -7.83
N SER A 19 13.84 16.56 -8.81
CA SER A 19 15.30 16.64 -8.67
C SER A 19 15.80 17.93 -7.99
N GLY A 20 14.94 18.96 -7.85
CA GLY A 20 15.30 20.26 -7.27
C GLY A 20 15.39 20.29 -5.74
N VAL A 21 14.94 19.23 -5.06
CA VAL A 21 15.04 19.07 -3.61
C VAL A 21 16.01 17.94 -3.30
N THR A 22 17.32 18.25 -3.18
CA THR A 22 18.27 17.71 -2.18
C THR A 22 19.73 17.96 -2.55
N PHE A 23 20.17 19.21 -2.42
CA PHE A 23 21.56 19.50 -2.02
C PHE A 23 21.55 20.65 -1.01
N SER A 24 20.94 20.44 0.14
CA SER A 24 21.26 21.23 1.32
C SER A 24 22.45 20.59 2.01
N GLN A 25 23.60 21.24 1.79
CA GLN A 25 24.83 21.22 2.58
C GLN A 25 24.77 20.36 3.86
N ILE A 26 25.57 19.28 3.87
CA ILE A 26 25.96 18.58 5.09
C ILE A 26 26.81 19.55 5.91
N LYS A 27 26.18 20.35 6.77
CA LYS A 27 26.89 20.93 7.92
C LYS A 27 26.92 19.85 8.98
N ASN A 28 28.12 19.39 9.32
CA ASN A 28 28.38 18.57 10.50
C ASN A 28 27.98 19.39 11.74
N THR A 29 26.71 19.34 12.12
CA THR A 29 26.26 19.81 13.42
C THR A 29 26.73 18.81 14.46
N PRO A 30 27.38 19.26 15.55
CA PRO A 30 27.76 18.38 16.64
C PRO A 30 26.50 17.70 17.17
N VAL A 31 26.65 16.44 17.61
CA VAL A 31 25.61 15.61 18.22
C VAL A 31 25.07 16.34 19.45
N SER A 32 24.11 17.22 19.22
CA SER A 32 23.33 17.86 20.27
C SER A 32 22.52 16.74 20.90
N ASN A 33 22.63 16.60 22.22
CA ASN A 33 21.73 15.82 23.05
C ASN A 33 20.31 16.34 22.82
N SER A 34 19.68 15.90 21.73
CA SER A 34 18.34 16.31 21.39
C SER A 34 17.44 15.67 22.44
N LYS A 35 17.04 16.45 23.44
CA LYS A 35 15.92 16.10 24.30
C LYS A 35 14.79 15.76 23.35
N ILE A 36 14.37 14.50 23.36
CA ILE A 36 13.34 13.99 22.47
C ILE A 36 12.09 14.81 22.76
N LYS A 37 11.73 15.70 21.82
CA LYS A 37 10.53 16.53 21.95
C LYS A 37 9.36 15.59 22.20
N LYS A 38 8.61 15.85 23.27
CA LYS A 38 7.38 15.12 23.61
C LYS A 38 6.48 15.13 22.38
N GLN A 39 6.17 13.95 21.83
CA GLN A 39 5.21 13.84 20.73
C GLN A 39 3.84 14.29 21.23
N ASN A 40 3.25 15.26 20.54
CA ASN A 40 1.87 15.69 20.78
C ASN A 40 0.93 14.75 20.03
N PHE A 41 -0.18 14.38 20.67
CA PHE A 41 -1.24 13.53 20.13
C PHE A 41 -2.59 14.29 20.20
N PRO A 42 -3.55 14.01 19.30
CA PRO A 42 -3.50 13.01 18.22
C PRO A 42 -2.58 13.42 17.07
N GLN A 43 -2.14 12.45 16.26
CA GLN A 43 -1.36 12.70 15.04
C GLN A 43 -2.07 12.08 13.85
N PHE A 44 -2.31 12.87 12.82
CA PHE A 44 -2.87 12.38 11.57
C PHE A 44 -1.72 12.12 10.60
N SER A 45 -1.74 10.99 9.90
CA SER A 45 -0.76 10.69 8.88
C SER A 45 -1.40 10.27 7.56
N VAL A 46 -0.72 10.62 6.48
CA VAL A 46 -1.08 10.21 5.12
C VAL A 46 0.16 9.60 4.49
N ALA A 47 0.04 8.38 3.99
CA ALA A 47 1.14 7.68 3.38
C ALA A 47 0.75 7.10 2.01
N PRO A 48 1.03 7.81 0.90
CA PRO A 48 1.03 7.17 -0.41
C PRO A 48 2.05 6.03 -0.40
N SER A 49 1.63 4.86 -0.88
CA SER A 49 2.46 3.65 -0.87
C SER A 49 2.31 2.86 -2.17
N GLY A 50 3.40 2.21 -2.55
CA GLY A 50 3.45 1.29 -3.68
C GLY A 50 4.04 -0.05 -3.24
N GLY A 51 3.88 -1.10 -4.04
CA GLY A 51 4.51 -2.38 -3.75
C GLY A 51 3.97 -3.52 -4.58
N ALA A 52 3.89 -4.70 -3.97
CA ALA A 52 3.51 -5.93 -4.64
C ALA A 52 2.44 -6.72 -3.87
N ILE A 53 1.61 -7.42 -4.63
CA ILE A 53 0.64 -8.42 -4.15
C ILE A 53 1.12 -9.81 -4.55
N PHE A 54 1.04 -10.75 -3.62
CA PHE A 54 1.38 -12.15 -3.80
C PHE A 54 0.15 -13.02 -3.51
N PRO A 55 -0.44 -13.66 -4.53
CA PRO A 55 -1.49 -14.65 -4.35
C PRO A 55 -0.98 -15.85 -3.55
N LEU A 56 -1.67 -16.23 -2.47
CA LEU A 56 -1.24 -17.34 -1.59
C LEU A 56 -2.19 -18.55 -1.62
N SER A 57 -3.51 -18.33 -1.71
CA SER A 57 -4.47 -19.43 -1.88
C SER A 57 -4.20 -20.23 -3.15
N ARG A 58 -4.43 -21.54 -3.10
CA ARG A 58 -4.14 -22.48 -4.22
C ARG A 58 -4.71 -21.99 -5.55
N ASP A 59 -6.00 -21.69 -5.58
CA ASP A 59 -6.71 -21.30 -6.81
C ASP A 59 -6.25 -19.92 -7.27
N PHE A 60 -6.16 -18.98 -6.32
CA PHE A 60 -5.69 -17.61 -6.60
C PHE A 60 -4.25 -17.57 -7.14
N ARG A 61 -3.38 -18.45 -6.64
CA ARG A 61 -2.00 -18.62 -7.09
C ARG A 61 -1.91 -19.38 -8.42
N ALA A 62 -2.88 -20.24 -8.74
CA ALA A 62 -2.93 -20.94 -10.02
C ALA A 62 -3.30 -19.98 -11.16
N ASP A 63 -4.22 -19.03 -10.89
CA ASP A 63 -4.79 -18.16 -11.91
C ASP A 63 -4.05 -16.84 -12.10
N PHE A 64 -3.40 -16.33 -11.04
CA PHE A 64 -2.78 -15.00 -11.05
C PHE A 64 -1.29 -15.02 -10.72
N LYS A 65 -0.55 -14.10 -11.35
CA LYS A 65 0.85 -13.79 -11.04
C LYS A 65 0.91 -12.75 -9.92
N PRO A 66 2.05 -12.64 -9.21
CA PRO A 66 2.32 -11.47 -8.40
C PRO A 66 2.16 -10.19 -9.23
N GLY A 67 1.63 -9.15 -8.61
CA GLY A 67 1.24 -7.93 -9.29
C GLY A 67 1.62 -6.67 -8.53
N GLY A 68 1.44 -5.52 -9.17
CA GLY A 68 1.72 -4.23 -8.56
C GLY A 68 0.60 -3.78 -7.62
N VAL A 69 0.95 -3.02 -6.59
CA VAL A 69 0.02 -2.36 -5.68
C VAL A 69 0.36 -0.89 -5.62
N VAL A 70 -0.66 -0.04 -5.70
CA VAL A 70 -0.58 1.38 -5.39
C VAL A 70 -1.71 1.72 -4.45
N GLY A 71 -1.48 2.61 -3.49
CA GLY A 71 -2.50 2.91 -2.51
C GLY A 71 -2.14 4.02 -1.57
N LEU A 72 -3.06 4.29 -0.66
CA LEU A 72 -3.02 5.33 0.33
C LEU A 72 -3.30 4.71 1.71
N ASP A 73 -2.40 4.94 2.65
CA ASP A 73 -2.60 4.66 4.07
C ASP A 73 -2.94 5.97 4.78
N LEU A 74 -4.01 5.97 5.55
CA LEU A 74 -4.40 7.06 6.43
C LEU A 74 -4.22 6.56 7.86
N GLY A 75 -3.44 7.25 8.67
CA GLY A 75 -3.21 6.92 10.07
C GLY A 75 -3.80 7.98 10.99
N LEU A 76 -4.38 7.54 12.11
CA LEU A 76 -4.72 8.41 13.23
C LEU A 76 -4.13 7.81 14.50
N LYS A 77 -3.05 8.40 14.98
CA LYS A 77 -2.39 7.97 16.21
C LYS A 77 -3.00 8.68 17.41
N ILE A 78 -3.66 7.91 18.28
CA ILE A 78 -4.41 8.42 19.45
C ILE A 78 -3.46 8.68 20.61
N ASN A 79 -2.50 7.76 20.82
CA ASN A 79 -1.47 7.88 21.85
C ASN A 79 -0.16 7.26 21.34
N LYS A 80 0.86 7.11 22.21
CA LYS A 80 2.16 6.56 21.80
C LYS A 80 2.09 5.16 21.20
N GLU A 81 1.17 4.33 21.66
CA GLU A 81 1.10 2.91 21.33
C GLU A 81 -0.08 2.56 20.43
N VAL A 82 -1.18 3.30 20.50
CA VAL A 82 -2.44 2.95 19.82
C VAL A 82 -2.76 3.99 18.76
N GLY A 83 -3.08 3.48 17.57
CA GLY A 83 -3.69 4.26 16.50
C GLY A 83 -4.72 3.45 15.74
N LEU A 84 -5.37 4.13 14.82
CA LEU A 84 -6.26 3.57 13.82
C LEU A 84 -5.63 3.79 12.44
N TYR A 85 -5.96 2.92 11.51
CA TYR A 85 -5.64 3.13 10.10
C TYR A 85 -6.88 2.97 9.23
N GLY A 86 -6.88 3.67 8.10
CA GLY A 86 -7.72 3.42 6.93
C GLY A 86 -6.82 3.21 5.73
N LYS A 87 -7.14 2.25 4.87
CA LYS A 87 -6.31 1.87 3.73
C LYS A 87 -7.17 1.77 2.47
N PHE A 88 -6.65 2.38 1.42
CA PHE A 88 -7.20 2.33 0.07
C PHE A 88 -6.13 1.80 -0.85
N ASN A 89 -6.36 0.65 -1.46
CA ASN A 89 -5.35 -0.04 -2.24
C ASN A 89 -5.94 -0.43 -3.59
N TYR A 90 -5.20 -0.16 -4.65
CA TYR A 90 -5.50 -0.62 -6.00
C TYR A 90 -4.39 -1.58 -6.42
N MET A 91 -4.77 -2.81 -6.75
CA MET A 91 -3.84 -3.91 -7.01
C MET A 91 -4.09 -4.46 -8.40
N PHE A 92 -3.04 -4.49 -9.20
CA PHE A 92 -3.04 -5.04 -10.54
C PHE A 92 -2.83 -6.54 -10.45
N MET A 93 -3.71 -7.32 -11.05
CA MET A 93 -3.65 -8.78 -11.02
C MET A 93 -3.54 -9.34 -12.43
N SER A 94 -2.31 -9.55 -12.88
CA SER A 94 -2.06 -10.18 -14.17
C SER A 94 -2.37 -11.67 -14.10
N SER A 95 -3.17 -12.16 -15.05
CA SER A 95 -3.43 -13.59 -15.19
C SER A 95 -2.16 -14.35 -15.60
N LYS A 96 -2.08 -15.62 -15.20
CA LYS A 96 -1.06 -16.55 -15.71
C LYS A 96 -1.37 -17.05 -17.12
N LYS A 97 -2.63 -17.01 -17.54
CA LYS A 97 -3.05 -17.40 -18.90
C LYS A 97 -2.70 -16.28 -19.90
N SER A 98 -1.96 -16.63 -20.94
CA SER A 98 -1.56 -15.67 -21.99
C SER A 98 -2.78 -15.21 -22.79
N GLY A 99 -3.04 -13.91 -22.89
CA GLY A 99 -4.22 -13.37 -23.59
C GLY A 99 -5.46 -13.15 -22.71
N ALA A 100 -5.44 -13.58 -21.44
CA ALA A 100 -6.49 -13.25 -20.49
C ALA A 100 -6.36 -11.77 -20.00
N PRO A 101 -7.47 -11.06 -19.79
CA PRO A 101 -7.48 -9.68 -19.33
C PRO A 101 -6.92 -9.56 -17.92
N ILE A 102 -6.32 -8.41 -17.64
CA ILE A 102 -5.78 -8.06 -16.32
C ILE A 102 -6.95 -7.86 -15.35
N GLY A 103 -6.95 -8.63 -14.27
CA GLY A 103 -7.86 -8.43 -13.15
C GLY A 103 -7.43 -7.23 -12.31
N GLN A 104 -8.40 -6.61 -11.66
CA GLN A 104 -8.21 -5.45 -10.80
C GLN A 104 -8.79 -5.77 -9.43
N TYR A 105 -8.04 -5.48 -8.37
CA TYR A 105 -8.44 -5.73 -7.00
C TYR A 105 -8.32 -4.45 -6.19
N MET A 106 -9.44 -3.98 -5.65
CA MET A 106 -9.49 -2.80 -4.79
C MET A 106 -9.74 -3.22 -3.35
N GLU A 107 -8.96 -2.67 -2.43
CA GLU A 107 -9.11 -2.86 -0.99
C GLU A 107 -9.52 -1.53 -0.35
N PHE A 108 -10.55 -1.61 0.49
CA PHE A 108 -11.00 -0.58 1.40
C PHE A 108 -11.03 -1.20 2.80
N SER A 109 -10.00 -0.96 3.62
CA SER A 109 -9.89 -1.58 4.95
C SER A 109 -9.58 -0.59 6.04
N ALA A 110 -9.99 -0.92 7.26
CA ALA A 110 -9.70 -0.12 8.44
C ALA A 110 -9.53 -1.01 9.67
N GLY A 111 -8.78 -0.51 10.65
CA GLY A 111 -8.60 -1.25 11.89
C GLY A 111 -7.61 -0.60 12.86
N PRO A 112 -7.40 -1.24 14.03
CA PRO A 112 -6.40 -0.81 15.00
C PRO A 112 -4.97 -1.09 14.54
N ARG A 113 -4.06 -0.25 15.03
CA ARG A 113 -2.61 -0.37 14.89
C ARG A 113 -1.95 -0.18 16.25
N TYR A 114 -1.06 -1.09 16.62
CA TYR A 114 -0.31 -1.06 17.87
C TYR A 114 1.18 -0.84 17.59
N TYR A 115 1.74 0.26 18.09
CA TYR A 115 3.11 0.72 17.90
C TYR A 115 3.99 0.35 19.08
N PHE A 116 5.10 -0.33 18.80
CA PHE A 116 6.20 -0.48 19.73
C PHE A 116 7.03 0.80 19.73
N THR A 117 6.92 1.57 20.81
CA THR A 117 7.68 2.80 20.98
C THR A 117 8.74 2.62 22.06
N HIS A 118 9.93 3.14 21.83
CA HIS A 118 10.98 3.20 22.83
C HIS A 118 11.39 4.66 23.04
N PRO A 119 11.61 5.13 24.28
CA PRO A 119 11.96 6.53 24.55
C PRO A 119 13.22 7.04 23.86
N LYS A 120 14.05 6.17 23.29
CA LYS A 120 15.30 6.50 22.60
C LYS A 120 15.23 6.30 21.07
N LEU A 121 14.12 5.77 20.55
CA LEU A 121 13.96 5.44 19.13
C LEU A 121 12.78 6.21 18.55
N LYS A 122 13.02 6.98 17.49
CA LYS A 122 11.96 7.68 16.74
C LYS A 122 11.29 6.76 15.72
N SER A 123 12.07 5.86 15.12
CA SER A 123 11.56 4.78 14.26
C SER A 123 10.78 3.77 15.09
N GLN A 124 9.69 3.27 14.53
CA GLN A 124 8.72 2.45 15.23
C GLN A 124 8.37 1.23 14.39
N VAL A 125 8.22 0.10 15.05
CA VAL A 125 7.59 -1.09 14.48
C VAL A 125 6.17 -1.15 15.02
N TYR A 126 5.23 -1.69 14.23
CA TYR A 126 3.85 -1.81 14.65
C TYR A 126 3.21 -3.10 14.12
N PHE A 127 2.24 -3.61 14.86
CA PHE A 127 1.27 -4.58 14.37
C PHE A 127 0.00 -3.86 13.96
N GLU A 128 -0.69 -4.38 12.96
CA GLU A 128 -2.00 -3.89 12.57
C GLU A 128 -2.90 -5.05 12.19
N GLY A 129 -4.17 -4.89 12.47
CA GLY A 129 -5.22 -5.82 12.07
C GLY A 129 -6.49 -5.06 11.77
N GLY A 130 -7.34 -5.61 10.91
CA GLY A 130 -8.56 -4.93 10.54
C GLY A 130 -9.45 -5.76 9.65
N ALA A 131 -10.55 -5.13 9.25
CA ALA A 131 -11.52 -5.68 8.32
C ALA A 131 -11.75 -4.69 7.18
N GLY A 132 -12.24 -5.19 6.06
CA GLY A 132 -12.46 -4.35 4.90
C GLY A 132 -13.34 -4.98 3.84
N ALA A 133 -13.72 -4.14 2.89
CA ALA A 133 -14.35 -4.53 1.65
C ALA A 133 -13.30 -4.66 0.55
N TYR A 134 -13.44 -5.71 -0.25
CA TYR A 134 -12.54 -6.07 -1.31
C TYR A 134 -13.33 -6.24 -2.60
N TYR A 135 -13.09 -5.35 -3.55
CA TYR A 135 -13.76 -5.36 -4.85
C TYR A 135 -12.83 -5.97 -5.89
N PHE A 136 -13.25 -7.07 -6.50
CA PHE A 136 -12.54 -7.71 -7.59
C PHE A 136 -13.31 -7.54 -8.90
N ASN A 137 -12.61 -7.10 -9.94
CA ASN A 137 -13.14 -6.97 -11.28
C ASN A 137 -12.20 -7.61 -12.31
N GLN A 138 -12.74 -8.43 -13.19
CA GLN A 138 -12.06 -8.97 -14.37
C GLN A 138 -13.05 -9.09 -15.52
N ASN A 139 -12.72 -8.47 -16.66
CA ASN A 139 -13.54 -8.54 -17.87
C ASN A 139 -13.67 -9.99 -18.37
N SER A 140 -14.78 -10.27 -19.07
CA SER A 140 -14.95 -11.55 -19.76
C SER A 140 -13.87 -11.75 -20.83
N TYR A 141 -13.54 -13.02 -21.10
CA TYR A 141 -12.61 -13.39 -22.15
C TYR A 141 -12.87 -14.80 -22.65
N ILE A 142 -12.41 -15.08 -23.87
CA ILE A 142 -12.38 -16.43 -24.42
C ILE A 142 -11.13 -17.12 -23.87
N ASP A 143 -11.26 -18.31 -23.30
CA ASP A 143 -10.11 -19.03 -22.74
C ASP A 143 -9.06 -19.22 -23.85
N PRO A 144 -7.84 -18.68 -23.67
CA PRO A 144 -6.81 -18.73 -24.70
C PRO A 144 -6.29 -20.14 -24.97
N ILE A 145 -6.62 -21.13 -24.12
CA ILE A 145 -6.28 -22.55 -24.30
C ILE A 145 -7.42 -23.29 -25.03
N ASP A 146 -8.67 -22.90 -24.77
CA ASP A 146 -9.87 -23.49 -25.37
C ASP A 146 -10.81 -22.39 -25.87
N ASN A 147 -10.73 -22.09 -27.17
CA ASN A 147 -11.49 -21.02 -27.82
C ASN A 147 -13.02 -21.22 -27.79
N THR A 148 -13.50 -22.36 -27.27
CA THR A 148 -14.93 -22.62 -27.09
C THR A 148 -15.45 -22.22 -25.70
N VAL A 149 -14.55 -22.01 -24.75
CA VAL A 149 -14.89 -21.66 -23.36
C VAL A 149 -14.86 -20.15 -23.19
N THR A 150 -16.02 -19.55 -22.94
CA THR A 150 -16.12 -18.14 -22.52
C THR A 150 -16.06 -18.06 -21.01
N VAL A 151 -15.04 -17.39 -20.47
CA VAL A 151 -14.97 -17.04 -19.06
C VAL A 151 -15.77 -15.76 -18.85
N ALA A 152 -16.81 -15.84 -18.02
CA ALA A 152 -17.68 -14.71 -17.72
C ALA A 152 -16.93 -13.61 -16.95
N GLN A 153 -17.40 -12.37 -17.12
CA GLN A 153 -16.92 -11.25 -16.33
C GLN A 153 -17.20 -11.50 -14.84
N VAL A 154 -16.20 -11.23 -14.01
CA VAL A 154 -16.35 -11.25 -12.56
C VAL A 154 -16.31 -9.82 -12.05
N SER A 155 -17.34 -9.38 -11.34
CA SER A 155 -17.37 -8.08 -10.66
C SER A 155 -18.09 -8.27 -9.33
N GLN A 156 -17.32 -8.37 -8.25
CA GLN A 156 -17.87 -8.71 -6.93
C GLN A 156 -17.15 -7.97 -5.81
N THR A 157 -17.94 -7.57 -4.81
CA THR A 157 -17.44 -7.03 -3.54
C THR A 157 -17.61 -8.08 -2.46
N ASN A 158 -16.52 -8.39 -1.76
CA ASN A 158 -16.48 -9.36 -0.68
C ASN A 158 -15.92 -8.70 0.58
N ALA A 159 -16.34 -9.18 1.75
CA ALA A 159 -15.75 -8.77 3.02
C ALA A 159 -14.52 -9.62 3.33
N GLY A 160 -13.60 -9.09 4.13
CA GLY A 160 -12.46 -9.86 4.58
C GLY A 160 -11.78 -9.23 5.78
N ILE A 161 -10.82 -9.97 6.31
CA ILE A 161 -9.95 -9.54 7.41
C ILE A 161 -8.51 -9.43 6.91
N ASN A 162 -7.73 -8.58 7.57
CA ASN A 162 -6.30 -8.49 7.32
C ASN A 162 -5.52 -8.30 8.61
N GLY A 163 -4.26 -8.71 8.58
CA GLY A 163 -3.33 -8.60 9.69
C GLY A 163 -1.91 -8.52 9.17
N GLY A 164 -1.06 -7.76 9.85
CA GLY A 164 0.29 -7.54 9.37
C GLY A 164 1.20 -6.82 10.34
N VAL A 165 2.44 -6.63 9.86
CA VAL A 165 3.49 -5.87 10.52
C VAL A 165 3.92 -4.73 9.63
N GLY A 166 4.30 -3.62 10.25
CA GLY A 166 4.96 -2.54 9.55
C GLY A 166 5.99 -1.83 10.39
N ALA A 167 6.75 -0.98 9.73
CA ALA A 167 7.76 -0.13 10.30
C ALA A 167 7.61 1.27 9.70
N SER A 168 7.71 2.27 10.58
CA SER A 168 7.86 3.68 10.21
C SER A 168 9.27 4.10 10.61
N LEU A 169 10.12 4.35 9.62
CA LEU A 169 11.52 4.75 9.79
C LEU A 169 11.61 6.27 9.76
N PHE A 170 12.01 6.87 10.87
CA PHE A 170 12.04 8.31 11.01
C PHE A 170 13.06 8.95 10.06
N LEU A 171 12.61 9.91 9.23
CA LEU A 171 13.49 10.78 8.45
C LEU A 171 13.53 12.20 9.03
N SER A 172 12.36 12.78 9.32
CA SER A 172 12.19 14.12 9.88
C SER A 172 10.95 14.21 10.76
N ASP A 173 10.76 15.35 11.43
CA ASP A 173 9.62 15.57 12.33
C ASP A 173 8.24 15.54 11.62
N ALA A 174 8.22 15.54 10.29
CA ALA A 174 7.00 15.47 9.47
C ALA A 174 6.99 14.29 8.48
N VAL A 175 8.13 13.61 8.24
CA VAL A 175 8.24 12.58 7.20
C VAL A 175 8.94 11.34 7.74
N SER A 176 8.39 10.17 7.44
CA SER A 176 8.99 8.85 7.72
C SER A 176 8.88 7.95 6.49
N ILE A 177 9.74 6.93 6.40
CA ILE A 177 9.60 5.85 5.41
C ILE A 177 8.69 4.79 6.00
N LEU A 178 7.64 4.45 5.27
CA LEU A 178 6.73 3.36 5.60
C LEU A 178 7.21 2.08 4.91
N ALA A 179 7.27 0.97 5.63
CA ALA A 179 7.39 -0.37 5.07
C ALA A 179 6.41 -1.29 5.79
N LYS A 180 5.59 -2.05 5.08
CA LYS A 180 4.54 -2.89 5.67
C LYS A 180 4.32 -4.15 4.88
N THR A 181 3.96 -5.21 5.57
CA THR A 181 3.43 -6.42 4.96
C THR A 181 2.15 -6.85 5.66
N LYS A 182 1.15 -7.25 4.88
CA LYS A 182 -0.13 -7.71 5.39
C LYS A 182 -0.53 -9.01 4.73
N TYR A 183 -1.05 -9.93 5.52
CA TYR A 183 -1.86 -11.03 5.04
C TYR A 183 -3.33 -10.60 5.01
N HIS A 184 -4.00 -10.94 3.92
CA HIS A 184 -5.42 -10.68 3.70
C HIS A 184 -6.14 -12.01 3.50
N ASN A 185 -7.30 -12.15 4.12
CA ASN A 185 -8.23 -13.25 3.91
C ASN A 185 -9.60 -12.69 3.54
N VAL A 186 -10.05 -12.97 2.32
CA VAL A 186 -11.30 -12.45 1.76
C VAL A 186 -12.31 -13.56 1.65
N PHE A 187 -13.48 -13.37 2.26
CA PHE A 187 -14.56 -14.33 2.28
C PHE A 187 -15.39 -14.22 1.00
N THR A 188 -15.36 -15.26 0.19
CA THR A 188 -16.14 -15.37 -1.05
C THR A 188 -17.33 -16.32 -0.83
N ARG A 189 -18.28 -16.34 -1.77
CA ARG A 189 -19.44 -17.24 -1.67
C ARG A 189 -19.09 -18.73 -1.59
N THR A 190 -17.93 -19.12 -2.14
CA THR A 190 -17.50 -20.53 -2.26
C THR A 190 -16.35 -20.90 -1.34
N GLY A 191 -15.85 -19.97 -0.51
CA GLY A 191 -14.69 -20.21 0.35
C GLY A 191 -13.94 -18.93 0.70
N SER A 192 -12.61 -19.00 0.83
CA SER A 192 -11.78 -17.83 1.11
C SER A 192 -10.59 -17.69 0.16
N ILE A 193 -10.24 -16.46 -0.17
CA ILE A 193 -9.07 -16.11 -0.97
C ILE A 193 -8.06 -15.40 -0.07
N GLY A 194 -6.86 -15.96 0.00
CA GLY A 194 -5.74 -15.46 0.77
C GLY A 194 -4.66 -14.88 -0.13
N PHE A 195 -4.15 -13.70 0.23
CA PHE A 195 -3.01 -13.07 -0.42
C PHE A 195 -2.20 -12.23 0.56
N MET A 196 -0.96 -11.96 0.20
CA MET A 196 -0.07 -11.10 0.97
C MET A 196 0.28 -9.85 0.18
N THR A 197 0.33 -8.70 0.83
CA THR A 197 0.86 -7.47 0.26
C THR A 197 2.16 -7.10 0.95
N VAL A 198 3.08 -6.54 0.18
CA VAL A 198 4.28 -5.86 0.68
C VAL A 198 4.26 -4.47 0.08
N ASN A 199 4.21 -3.45 0.93
CA ASN A 199 4.14 -2.05 0.51
C ASN A 199 5.24 -1.23 1.17
N ALA A 200 5.77 -0.28 0.44
CA ALA A 200 6.65 0.77 0.96
C ALA A 200 6.15 2.15 0.50
N GLY A 201 6.47 3.20 1.23
CA GLY A 201 6.01 4.54 0.91
C GLY A 201 6.62 5.62 1.79
N LEU A 202 6.12 6.83 1.64
CA LEU A 202 6.48 7.96 2.49
C LEU A 202 5.27 8.31 3.34
N GLU A 203 5.45 8.34 4.65
CA GLU A 203 4.44 8.73 5.63
C GLU A 203 4.64 10.20 6.01
N PHE A 204 3.63 11.02 5.73
CA PHE A 204 3.59 12.43 6.12
C PHE A 204 2.73 12.58 7.36
N THR A 205 3.27 13.16 8.42
CA THR A 205 2.58 13.38 9.70
C THR A 205 2.22 14.84 9.89
N PHE A 206 0.94 15.07 10.20
CA PHE A 206 0.35 16.38 10.49
C PHE A 206 -0.02 16.45 11.98
N LYS A 207 0.22 17.62 12.59
CA LYS A 207 -0.02 17.90 14.02
C LYS A 207 -1.12 18.93 14.17
#